data_AF-A0A951MUX3-F1
#
_entry.id   AF-A0A951MUX3-F1
#
_cell.length_a   1.000
_cell.length_b   1.000
_cell.length_c   1.000
_cell.angle_alpha   90.00
_cell.angle_beta   90.00
_cell.angle_gamma   90.00
#
_symmetry.space_group_name_H-M   'P 1'
#
loop_
_entity.id
_entity.type
_entity.pdbx_description
1 polymer ?
#
loop_
_entity_poly.entity_id
_entity_poly.type
_entity_poly.pdbx_seq_one_letter_code
_entity_poly.pdbx_strand_id
1 'polypeptide(L)'
;MTATKLIAIRTVIALAGACVYLISPAYALLGILLLAFSTLIDWFDGIFAEQKGHTKPFGGFLDISADQCIEYVFWGIFIHLGLVPLWIPMFIVVRNTFINLLRVSAIRLGMPMFGSGSMIRSPVGRWIVGSRWSRGTMVLSKGIGFIAITLFYYFSHHPGDAWFGGDPAILLNVGVWSLVGLALIHLVRGSLIVWESRPLLADFLWTEGEALKGTQ
;
A
#
# COMPACT_ATOMS: atom_id res chain seq x y z
N MET A 1 17.80 -10.05 14.35
CA MET A 1 17.81 -9.07 13.23
C MET A 1 16.99 -7.87 13.68
N THR A 2 17.46 -6.62 13.52
CA THR A 2 16.67 -5.43 13.89
C THR A 2 15.59 -5.16 12.83
N ALA A 3 14.44 -4.61 13.20
CA ALA A 3 13.31 -4.35 12.29
C ALA A 3 13.74 -3.57 11.02
N THR A 4 14.63 -2.59 11.17
CA THR A 4 15.20 -1.83 10.05
C THR A 4 15.94 -2.68 9.02
N LYS A 5 16.68 -3.72 9.46
CA LYS A 5 17.38 -4.63 8.54
C LYS A 5 16.39 -5.44 7.71
N LEU A 6 15.29 -5.87 8.32
CA LEU A 6 14.25 -6.59 7.60
C LEU A 6 13.57 -5.70 6.56
N ILE A 7 13.23 -4.45 6.94
CA ILE A 7 12.67 -3.47 6.01
C ILE A 7 13.60 -3.28 4.80
N ALA A 8 14.90 -3.09 5.03
CA ALA A 8 15.86 -2.96 3.95
C ALA A 8 15.91 -4.20 3.04
N ILE A 9 15.95 -5.41 3.61
CA ILE A 9 16.00 -6.66 2.86
C ILE A 9 14.76 -6.84 1.98
N ARG A 10 13.56 -6.67 2.53
CA ARG A 10 12.31 -6.82 1.77
C ARG A 10 12.21 -5.76 0.67
N THR A 11 12.58 -4.51 0.94
CA THR A 11 12.64 -3.45 -0.07
C THR A 11 13.58 -3.81 -1.21
N VAL A 12 14.78 -4.34 -0.93
CA VAL A 12 15.72 -4.79 -1.97
C VAL A 12 15.14 -5.94 -2.79
N ILE A 13 14.50 -6.93 -2.16
CA ILE A 13 13.84 -8.04 -2.86
C ILE A 13 12.76 -7.51 -3.81
N ALA A 14 11.92 -6.59 -3.35
CA ALA A 14 10.85 -6.04 -4.18
C ALA A 14 11.38 -5.16 -5.33
N LEU A 15 12.44 -4.37 -5.10
CA LEU A 15 13.12 -3.61 -6.16
C LEU A 15 13.79 -4.53 -7.19
N ALA A 16 14.43 -5.61 -6.73
CA ALA A 16 14.95 -6.63 -7.64
C ALA A 16 13.80 -7.26 -8.46
N GLY A 17 12.66 -7.53 -7.82
CA GLY A 17 11.43 -7.96 -8.50
C GLY A 17 10.98 -6.98 -9.57
N ALA A 18 10.96 -5.68 -9.27
CA ALA A 18 10.62 -4.63 -10.23
C ALA A 18 11.59 -4.58 -11.43
N CYS A 19 12.90 -4.68 -11.19
CA CYS A 19 13.90 -4.74 -12.25
C CYS A 19 13.73 -5.99 -13.12
N VAL A 20 13.56 -7.15 -12.50
CA VAL A 20 13.33 -8.44 -13.19
C VAL A 20 12.04 -8.37 -14.03
N TYR A 21 11.00 -7.73 -13.52
CA TYR A 21 9.72 -7.60 -14.22
C TYR A 21 9.87 -6.94 -15.59
N LEU A 22 10.76 -5.96 -15.71
CA LEU A 22 10.98 -5.18 -16.92
C LEU A 22 11.89 -5.87 -17.96
N ILE A 23 12.53 -7.00 -17.63
CA ILE A 23 13.46 -7.68 -18.54
C ILE A 23 12.72 -8.26 -19.75
N SER A 24 11.64 -9.00 -19.51
CA SER A 24 10.77 -9.55 -20.56
C SER A 24 9.42 -10.00 -19.97
N PRO A 25 8.40 -10.24 -20.80
CA PRO A 25 7.12 -10.78 -20.32
C PRO A 25 7.26 -12.11 -19.58
N ALA A 26 8.24 -12.96 -19.94
CA ALA A 26 8.50 -14.20 -19.21
C ALA A 26 9.03 -13.95 -17.79
N TYR A 27 9.96 -13.00 -17.64
CA TYR A 27 10.51 -12.63 -16.33
C TYR A 27 9.52 -11.83 -15.45
N ALA A 28 8.46 -11.27 -16.02
CA ALA A 28 7.39 -10.61 -15.25
C ALA A 28 6.76 -11.53 -14.19
N LEU A 29 6.65 -12.83 -14.47
CA LEU A 29 6.19 -13.83 -13.49
C LEU A 29 7.13 -13.93 -12.29
N LEU A 30 8.44 -13.95 -12.51
CA LEU A 30 9.41 -13.94 -11.42
C LEU A 30 9.38 -12.61 -10.67
N GLY A 31 9.23 -11.49 -11.39
CA GLY A 31 9.12 -10.17 -10.78
C GLY A 31 7.95 -10.05 -9.81
N ILE A 32 6.76 -10.54 -10.21
CA ILE A 32 5.58 -10.51 -9.33
C ILE A 32 5.71 -11.51 -8.16
N LEU A 33 6.37 -12.66 -8.36
CA LEU A 33 6.66 -13.61 -7.29
C LEU A 33 7.60 -13.01 -6.23
N LEU A 34 8.61 -12.25 -6.64
CA LEU A 34 9.52 -11.55 -5.72
C LEU A 34 8.78 -10.46 -4.92
N LEU A 35 7.88 -9.71 -5.55
CA LEU A 35 7.01 -8.77 -4.84
C LEU A 35 6.11 -9.47 -3.81
N ALA A 36 5.48 -10.58 -4.21
CA ALA A 36 4.64 -11.38 -3.33
C ALA A 36 5.46 -11.92 -2.14
N PHE A 37 6.66 -12.43 -2.39
CA PHE A 37 7.57 -12.91 -1.35
C PHE A 37 7.99 -11.80 -0.38
N SER A 38 8.35 -10.62 -0.89
CA SER A 38 8.63 -9.43 -0.04
C SER A 38 7.43 -9.08 0.85
N THR A 39 6.22 -9.11 0.31
CA THR A 39 4.99 -8.79 1.04
C THR A 39 4.67 -9.86 2.10
N LEU A 40 4.95 -11.13 1.81
CA LEU A 40 4.77 -12.22 2.78
C LEU A 40 5.73 -12.10 3.96
N ILE A 41 7.01 -11.74 3.71
CA ILE A 41 8.00 -11.50 4.77
C ILE A 41 7.51 -10.41 5.73
N ASP A 42 7.00 -9.30 5.20
CA ASP A 42 6.40 -8.22 6.01
C ASP A 42 5.26 -8.74 6.89
N TRP A 43 4.32 -9.47 6.27
CA TRP A 43 3.16 -9.97 6.98
C TRP A 43 3.54 -10.89 8.14
N PHE A 44 4.55 -11.76 7.95
CA PHE A 44 5.07 -12.59 9.03
C PHE A 44 5.72 -11.76 10.14
N ASP A 45 6.55 -10.76 9.82
CA ASP A 45 7.18 -9.90 10.84
C ASP A 45 6.16 -9.13 11.67
N GLY A 46 5.10 -8.62 11.03
CA GLY A 46 3.99 -7.96 11.72
C GLY A 46 3.32 -8.86 12.75
N ILE A 47 3.13 -10.15 12.44
CA ILE A 47 2.57 -11.14 13.38
C ILE A 47 3.53 -11.37 14.56
N PHE A 48 4.83 -11.52 14.31
CA PHE A 48 5.82 -11.75 15.37
C PHE A 48 6.09 -10.49 16.23
N ALA A 49 5.96 -9.30 15.65
CA ALA A 49 6.14 -8.03 16.35
C ALA A 49 4.97 -7.71 17.29
N GLU A 50 3.73 -8.05 16.91
CA GLU A 50 2.53 -7.90 17.74
C GLU A 50 2.66 -8.69 19.06
N GLN A 51 3.33 -9.85 19.02
CA GLN A 51 3.61 -10.67 20.20
C GLN A 51 4.68 -10.08 21.14
N LYS A 52 5.50 -9.15 20.66
CA LYS A 52 6.64 -8.59 21.42
C LYS A 52 6.35 -7.22 22.04
N GLY A 53 5.16 -6.64 21.84
CA GLY A 53 4.67 -5.46 22.57
C GLY A 53 5.43 -4.13 22.37
N HIS A 54 6.47 -4.09 21.53
CA HIS A 54 7.39 -2.96 21.42
C HIS A 54 7.48 -2.45 19.97
N THR A 55 6.60 -1.52 19.57
CA THR A 55 6.77 -0.80 18.30
C THR A 55 6.84 0.71 18.54
N LYS A 56 7.93 1.34 18.08
CA LYS A 56 8.06 2.80 18.09
C LYS A 56 7.15 3.38 16.99
N PRO A 57 6.33 4.43 17.25
CA PRO A 57 5.42 5.00 16.26
C PRO A 57 6.09 5.39 14.93
N PHE A 58 7.29 5.97 15.00
CA PHE A 58 8.06 6.36 13.81
C PHE A 58 8.56 5.16 13.00
N GLY A 59 8.89 4.03 13.65
CA GLY A 59 9.30 2.81 12.96
C GLY A 59 8.18 2.23 12.09
N GLY A 60 6.94 2.22 12.61
CA GLY A 60 5.77 1.81 11.84
C GLY A 60 5.41 2.77 10.70
N PHE A 61 5.70 4.07 10.85
CA PHE A 61 5.54 5.02 9.74
C PHE A 61 6.56 4.78 8.62
N LEU A 62 7.83 4.52 8.96
CA LEU A 62 8.87 4.22 7.98
C LEU A 62 8.55 2.92 7.21
N ASP A 63 8.06 1.92 7.92
CA ASP A 63 7.60 0.64 7.36
C ASP A 63 6.50 0.83 6.31
N ILE A 64 5.43 1.55 6.69
CA ILE A 64 4.34 1.93 5.77
C ILE A 64 4.84 2.72 4.56
N SER A 65 5.79 3.64 4.78
CA SER A 65 6.32 4.50 3.72
C SER A 65 7.16 3.70 2.72
N ALA A 66 7.98 2.76 3.21
CA ALA A 66 8.76 1.87 2.36
C ALA A 66 7.86 0.99 1.47
N ASP A 67 6.76 0.48 2.02
CA ASP A 67 5.81 -0.35 1.27
C ASP A 67 5.12 0.44 0.16
N GLN A 68 4.75 1.69 0.43
CA GLN A 68 4.17 2.57 -0.58
C GLN A 68 5.16 2.93 -1.68
N CYS A 69 6.43 3.17 -1.37
CA CYS A 69 7.45 3.40 -2.38
C CYS A 69 7.57 2.22 -3.35
N ILE A 70 7.61 0.99 -2.83
CA ILE A 70 7.61 -0.23 -3.65
C ILE A 70 6.33 -0.32 -4.49
N GLU A 71 5.18 -0.03 -3.88
CA GLU A 71 3.91 -0.04 -4.59
C GLU A 71 3.90 0.96 -5.76
N TYR A 72 4.44 2.17 -5.56
CA TYR A 72 4.53 3.20 -6.59
C TYR A 72 5.46 2.80 -7.74
N VAL A 73 6.54 2.05 -7.46
CA VAL A 73 7.41 1.49 -8.50
C VAL A 73 6.61 0.53 -9.40
N PHE A 74 5.87 -0.42 -8.81
CA PHE A 74 5.04 -1.35 -9.59
C PHE A 74 3.90 -0.65 -10.34
N TRP A 75 3.29 0.37 -9.74
CA TRP A 75 2.33 1.20 -10.44
C TRP A 75 2.93 1.90 -11.66
N GLY A 76 4.14 2.44 -11.53
CA GLY A 76 4.88 3.02 -12.65
C GLY A 76 5.14 2.00 -13.76
N ILE A 77 5.52 0.77 -13.41
CA ILE A 77 5.70 -0.33 -14.36
C ILE A 77 4.39 -0.63 -15.10
N PHE A 78 3.28 -0.79 -14.40
CA PHE A 78 2.00 -1.11 -15.04
C PHE A 78 1.48 0.03 -15.91
N ILE A 79 1.68 1.29 -15.52
CA ILE A 79 1.36 2.44 -16.36
C ILE A 79 2.25 2.44 -17.62
N HIS A 80 3.55 2.26 -17.45
CA HIS A 80 4.51 2.26 -18.56
C HIS A 80 4.18 1.18 -19.60
N LEU A 81 3.76 -0.01 -19.15
CA LEU A 81 3.35 -1.12 -20.00
C LEU A 81 1.90 -1.01 -20.51
N GLY A 82 1.16 0.04 -20.15
CA GLY A 82 -0.23 0.25 -20.57
C GLY A 82 -1.23 -0.76 -19.97
N LEU A 83 -0.88 -1.38 -18.84
CA LEU A 83 -1.65 -2.47 -18.23
C LEU A 83 -2.75 -1.98 -17.28
N VAL A 84 -2.69 -0.74 -16.82
CA VAL A 84 -3.67 -0.15 -15.90
C VAL A 84 -4.09 1.24 -16.32
N PRO A 85 -5.38 1.61 -16.16
CA PRO A 85 -5.82 2.99 -16.33
C PRO A 85 -5.11 3.93 -15.35
N LEU A 86 -4.59 5.05 -15.86
CA LEU A 86 -3.81 6.02 -15.08
C LEU A 86 -4.53 6.55 -13.83
N TRP A 87 -5.86 6.61 -13.84
CA TRP A 87 -6.62 7.15 -12.73
C TRP A 87 -6.50 6.29 -11.46
N ILE A 88 -6.34 4.96 -11.57
CA ILE A 88 -6.30 4.06 -10.41
C ILE A 88 -5.03 4.32 -9.58
N PRO A 89 -3.81 4.25 -10.16
CA PRO A 89 -2.60 4.52 -9.39
C PRO A 89 -2.54 5.96 -8.88
N MET A 90 -2.95 6.94 -9.69
CA MET A 90 -2.95 8.35 -9.28
C MET A 90 -3.85 8.60 -8.07
N PHE A 91 -5.06 8.01 -8.07
CA PHE A 91 -5.95 8.07 -6.92
C PHE A 91 -5.30 7.49 -5.66
N ILE A 92 -4.71 6.30 -5.77
CA ILE A 92 -4.07 5.62 -4.64
C ILE A 92 -2.88 6.43 -4.09
N VAL A 93 -2.01 6.95 -4.96
CA VAL A 93 -0.85 7.77 -4.59
C VAL A 93 -1.27 9.03 -3.84
N VAL A 94 -2.20 9.80 -4.41
CA VAL A 94 -2.69 11.06 -3.81
C VAL A 94 -3.32 10.79 -2.45
N ARG A 95 -4.21 9.81 -2.37
CA ARG A 95 -4.90 9.44 -1.13
C ARG A 95 -3.91 8.94 -0.07
N ASN A 96 -2.96 8.09 -0.43
CA ASN A 96 -1.98 7.55 0.53
C ASN A 96 -1.06 8.65 1.06
N THR A 97 -0.64 9.57 0.20
CA THR A 97 0.15 10.74 0.59
C THR A 97 -0.63 11.60 1.58
N PHE A 98 -1.91 11.90 1.29
CA PHE A 98 -2.76 12.69 2.19
C PHE A 98 -2.93 12.03 3.57
N ILE A 99 -3.22 10.73 3.61
CA ILE A 99 -3.35 10.00 4.88
C ILE A 99 -2.02 9.94 5.65
N ASN A 100 -0.88 9.87 4.96
CA ASN A 100 0.42 9.90 5.61
C ASN A 100 0.71 11.25 6.26
N LEU A 101 0.32 12.36 5.64
CA LEU A 101 0.44 13.68 6.28
C LEU A 101 -0.32 13.71 7.61
N LEU A 102 -1.55 13.19 7.64
CA LEU A 102 -2.34 13.09 8.88
C LEU A 102 -1.66 12.21 9.94
N ARG A 103 -1.05 11.10 9.52
CA ARG A 103 -0.31 10.20 10.42
C ARG A 103 0.92 10.88 11.02
N VAL A 104 1.66 11.66 10.23
CA VAL A 104 2.81 12.44 10.73
C VAL A 104 2.34 13.45 11.77
N SER A 105 1.24 14.17 11.52
CA SER A 105 0.65 15.10 12.50
C SER A 105 0.24 14.39 13.79
N ALA A 106 -0.40 13.22 13.69
CA ALA A 106 -0.78 12.42 14.84
C ALA A 106 0.45 11.95 15.66
N ILE A 107 1.52 11.51 15.00
CA ILE A 107 2.77 11.11 15.66
C ILE A 107 3.40 12.30 16.40
N ARG A 108 3.39 13.51 15.81
CA ARG A 108 3.91 14.72 16.47
C ARG A 108 3.16 15.06 17.75
N LEU A 109 1.87 14.75 17.81
CA LEU A 109 1.02 14.94 18.99
C LEU A 109 1.06 13.76 19.97
N GLY A 110 2.00 12.82 19.80
CA GLY A 110 2.16 11.66 20.69
C GLY A 110 1.09 10.58 20.54
N MET A 111 0.26 10.63 19.49
CA MET A 111 -0.76 9.62 19.25
C MET A 111 -0.13 8.34 18.67
N PRO A 112 -0.52 7.14 19.14
CA PRO A 112 -0.08 5.88 18.55
C PRO A 112 -0.67 5.68 17.15
N MET A 113 0.05 4.95 16.29
CA MET A 113 -0.37 4.67 14.91
C MET A 113 -1.60 3.74 14.83
N PHE A 114 -1.80 2.88 15.83
CA PHE A 114 -2.90 1.92 15.91
C PHE A 114 -3.38 1.78 17.37
N GLY A 115 -4.62 1.32 17.56
CA GLY A 115 -5.16 1.01 18.89
C GLY A 115 -5.90 2.16 19.58
N SER A 116 -6.17 1.98 20.87
CA SER A 116 -6.86 2.97 21.73
C SER A 116 -5.99 4.23 21.87
N GLY A 117 -6.51 5.37 21.40
CA GLY A 117 -5.79 6.65 21.38
C GLY A 117 -5.21 7.04 20.02
N SER A 118 -5.34 6.18 18.99
CA SER A 118 -5.01 6.55 17.61
C SER A 118 -6.00 7.57 17.02
N MET A 119 -5.71 8.04 15.81
CA MET A 119 -6.54 9.01 15.07
C MET A 119 -7.99 8.53 14.79
N ILE A 120 -8.27 7.24 14.95
CA ILE A 120 -9.59 6.64 14.71
C ILE A 120 -10.26 6.30 16.05
N ARG A 121 -11.39 6.96 16.31
CA ARG A 121 -12.13 6.91 17.57
C ARG A 121 -13.41 6.08 17.47
N SER A 122 -14.12 6.15 16.34
CA SER A 122 -15.43 5.51 16.22
C SER A 122 -15.32 3.97 16.10
N PRO A 123 -16.30 3.19 16.63
CA PRO A 123 -16.29 1.73 16.50
C PRO A 123 -16.34 1.27 15.04
N VAL A 124 -17.16 1.94 14.23
CA VAL A 124 -17.26 1.70 12.78
C VAL A 124 -15.92 2.00 12.11
N GLY A 125 -15.27 3.09 12.48
CA GLY A 125 -13.96 3.45 11.97
C GLY A 125 -12.88 2.43 12.33
N ARG A 126 -12.85 1.96 13.59
CA ARG A 126 -11.93 0.90 14.01
C ARG A 126 -12.16 -0.40 13.25
N TRP A 127 -13.41 -0.72 12.92
CA TRP A 127 -13.72 -1.91 12.13
C TRP A 127 -13.33 -1.74 10.65
N ILE A 128 -13.71 -0.63 10.01
CA ILE A 128 -13.43 -0.35 8.59
C ILE A 128 -11.94 -0.07 8.34
N VAL A 129 -11.25 0.58 9.26
CA VAL A 129 -9.84 0.99 9.08
C VAL A 129 -8.88 0.05 9.79
N GLY A 130 -9.18 -0.33 11.03
CA GLY A 130 -8.24 -1.06 11.90
C GLY A 130 -8.36 -2.59 11.85
N SER A 131 -9.48 -3.16 11.39
CA SER A 131 -9.67 -4.61 11.43
C SER A 131 -8.70 -5.38 10.53
N ARG A 132 -8.40 -6.62 10.94
CA ARG A 132 -7.61 -7.55 10.12
C ARG A 132 -8.33 -7.90 8.82
N TRP A 133 -9.66 -7.99 8.85
CA TRP A 133 -10.49 -8.30 7.68
C TRP A 133 -10.37 -7.22 6.61
N SER A 134 -10.57 -5.95 6.98
CA SER A 134 -10.41 -4.82 6.04
C SER A 134 -9.00 -4.75 5.43
N ARG A 135 -7.96 -4.97 6.26
CA ARG A 135 -6.57 -5.07 5.79
C ARG A 135 -6.38 -6.22 4.81
N GLY A 136 -6.90 -7.40 5.13
CA GLY A 136 -6.87 -8.58 4.27
C GLY A 136 -7.54 -8.34 2.92
N THR A 137 -8.72 -7.70 2.88
CA THR A 137 -9.45 -7.44 1.63
C THR A 137 -8.67 -6.53 0.67
N MET A 138 -7.94 -5.54 1.20
CA MET A 138 -7.09 -4.68 0.36
C MET A 138 -5.89 -5.45 -0.21
N VAL A 139 -5.20 -6.21 0.63
CA VAL A 139 -4.06 -7.02 0.20
C VAL A 139 -4.51 -8.04 -0.84
N LEU A 140 -5.65 -8.68 -0.62
CA LEU A 140 -6.25 -9.63 -1.55
C LEU A 140 -6.63 -8.98 -2.88
N SER A 141 -7.33 -7.83 -2.86
CA SER A 141 -7.70 -7.13 -4.09
C SER A 141 -6.48 -6.67 -4.88
N LYS A 142 -5.45 -6.13 -4.19
CA LYS A 142 -4.18 -5.77 -4.83
C LYS A 142 -3.49 -6.99 -5.42
N GLY A 143 -3.41 -8.08 -4.65
CA GLY A 143 -2.77 -9.33 -5.07
C GLY A 143 -3.44 -9.92 -6.31
N ILE A 144 -4.77 -10.06 -6.30
CA ILE A 144 -5.55 -10.51 -7.47
C ILE A 144 -5.31 -9.57 -8.65
N GLY A 145 -5.39 -8.26 -8.42
CA GLY A 145 -5.13 -7.22 -9.42
C GLY A 145 -3.79 -7.41 -10.13
N PHE A 146 -2.70 -7.39 -9.37
CA PHE A 146 -1.34 -7.42 -9.90
C PHE A 146 -1.01 -8.76 -10.53
N ILE A 147 -1.45 -9.88 -9.93
CA ILE A 147 -1.23 -11.22 -10.48
C ILE A 147 -1.98 -11.36 -11.80
N ALA A 148 -3.27 -11.01 -11.86
CA ALA A 148 -4.07 -11.15 -13.07
C ALA A 148 -3.54 -10.28 -14.23
N ILE A 149 -3.15 -9.03 -13.96
CA ILE A 149 -2.52 -8.16 -14.95
C ILE A 149 -1.17 -8.72 -15.43
N THR A 150 -0.37 -9.29 -14.53
CA THR A 150 0.91 -9.90 -14.91
C THR A 150 0.72 -11.16 -15.74
N LEU A 151 -0.27 -12.00 -15.41
CA LEU A 151 -0.64 -13.16 -16.22
C LEU A 151 -1.15 -12.73 -17.60
N PHE A 152 -1.98 -11.69 -17.67
CA PHE A 152 -2.39 -11.10 -18.95
C PHE A 152 -1.18 -10.67 -19.78
N TYR A 153 -0.23 -9.94 -19.18
CA TYR A 153 0.98 -9.48 -19.85
C TYR A 153 1.81 -10.66 -20.38
N TYR A 154 1.97 -11.72 -19.58
CA TYR A 154 2.66 -12.95 -19.98
C TYR A 154 1.98 -13.63 -21.18
N PHE A 155 0.70 -14.00 -21.05
CA PHE A 155 -0.02 -14.78 -22.06
C PHE A 155 -0.27 -14.02 -23.36
N SER A 156 -0.39 -12.68 -23.29
CA SER A 156 -0.50 -11.85 -24.51
C SER A 156 0.76 -11.90 -25.37
N HIS A 157 1.91 -12.22 -24.78
CA HIS A 157 3.18 -12.38 -25.50
C HIS A 157 3.57 -13.85 -25.73
N HIS A 158 2.89 -14.79 -25.07
CA HIS A 158 3.12 -16.24 -25.16
C HIS A 158 1.79 -16.98 -25.38
N PRO A 159 1.11 -16.75 -26.53
CA PRO A 159 -0.22 -17.31 -26.76
C PRO A 159 -0.25 -18.85 -26.79
N GLY A 160 0.88 -19.49 -27.10
CA GLY A 160 1.02 -20.95 -27.08
C GLY A 160 1.00 -21.58 -25.68
N ASP A 161 1.22 -20.78 -24.64
CA ASP A 161 1.27 -21.26 -23.24
C ASP A 161 -0.10 -21.17 -22.54
N ALA A 162 -1.11 -20.58 -23.19
CA ALA A 162 -2.44 -20.43 -22.64
C ALA A 162 -3.14 -21.81 -22.56
N TRP A 163 -3.04 -22.44 -21.39
CA TRP A 163 -3.68 -23.73 -21.06
C TRP A 163 -5.21 -23.67 -21.02
N PHE A 164 -5.77 -22.47 -20.83
CA PHE A 164 -7.18 -22.18 -21.05
C PHE A 164 -7.32 -21.55 -22.44
N GLY A 165 -8.02 -22.20 -23.37
CA GLY A 165 -8.26 -21.68 -24.73
C GLY A 165 -9.17 -20.45 -24.78
N GLY A 166 -9.18 -19.62 -23.73
CA GLY A 166 -9.94 -18.39 -23.61
C GLY A 166 -9.08 -17.15 -23.87
N ASP A 167 -9.75 -16.04 -24.16
CA ASP A 167 -9.10 -14.74 -24.40
C ASP A 167 -8.35 -14.25 -23.14
N PRO A 168 -7.03 -13.99 -23.21
CA PRO A 168 -6.26 -13.40 -22.12
C PRO A 168 -6.86 -12.10 -21.58
N ALA A 169 -7.65 -11.35 -22.36
CA ALA A 169 -8.31 -10.13 -21.93
C ALA A 169 -9.21 -10.31 -20.68
N ILE A 170 -9.69 -11.53 -20.40
CA ILE A 170 -10.40 -11.84 -19.15
C ILE A 170 -9.51 -11.55 -17.94
N LEU A 171 -8.22 -11.90 -17.99
CA LEU A 171 -7.26 -11.64 -16.91
C LEU A 171 -7.03 -10.14 -16.71
N LEU A 172 -6.96 -9.37 -17.80
CA LEU A 172 -6.86 -7.91 -17.71
C LEU A 172 -8.10 -7.32 -17.02
N ASN A 173 -9.30 -7.77 -17.41
CA ASN A 173 -10.56 -7.32 -16.81
C ASN A 173 -10.62 -7.67 -15.33
N VAL A 174 -10.32 -8.92 -14.96
CA VAL A 174 -10.26 -9.35 -13.54
C VAL A 174 -9.28 -8.47 -12.77
N GLY A 175 -8.09 -8.23 -13.35
CA GLY A 175 -7.07 -7.41 -12.72
C GLY A 175 -7.52 -5.97 -12.49
N VAL A 176 -7.98 -5.29 -13.54
CA VAL A 176 -8.43 -3.90 -13.48
C VAL A 176 -9.62 -3.75 -12.52
N TRP A 177 -10.65 -4.59 -12.61
CA TRP A 177 -11.82 -4.49 -11.72
C TRP A 177 -11.47 -4.78 -10.25
N SER A 178 -10.53 -5.68 -10.00
CA SER A 178 -10.01 -5.89 -8.64
C SER A 178 -9.33 -4.64 -8.09
N LEU A 179 -8.56 -3.93 -8.93
CA LEU A 179 -7.91 -2.67 -8.55
C LEU A 179 -8.88 -1.49 -8.45
N VAL A 180 -9.97 -1.48 -9.22
CA VAL A 180 -11.09 -0.55 -9.00
C VAL A 180 -11.72 -0.81 -7.63
N GLY A 181 -11.98 -2.07 -7.28
CA GLY A 181 -12.45 -2.45 -5.94
C GLY A 181 -11.49 -1.99 -4.84
N LEU A 182 -10.17 -2.14 -5.04
CA LEU A 182 -9.15 -1.62 -4.15
C LEU A 182 -9.26 -0.10 -3.97
N ALA A 183 -9.42 0.66 -5.06
CA ALA A 183 -9.59 2.11 -5.02
C ALA A 183 -10.87 2.50 -4.24
N LEU A 184 -11.98 1.81 -4.44
CA LEU A 184 -13.22 2.04 -3.70
C LEU A 184 -13.04 1.79 -2.19
N ILE A 185 -12.34 0.71 -1.81
CA ILE A 185 -12.01 0.44 -0.39
C ILE A 185 -11.15 1.58 0.17
N HIS A 186 -10.17 2.06 -0.59
CA HIS A 186 -9.32 3.18 -0.17
C HIS A 186 -10.09 4.49 -0.05
N LEU A 187 -11.08 4.72 -0.91
CA LEU A 187 -11.97 5.87 -0.84
C LEU A 187 -12.77 5.86 0.46
N VAL A 188 -13.50 4.77 0.73
CA VAL A 188 -14.31 4.64 1.96
C VAL A 188 -13.45 4.82 3.20
N ARG A 189 -12.33 4.10 3.28
CA ARG A 189 -11.41 4.18 4.43
C ARG A 189 -10.78 5.56 4.55
N GLY A 190 -10.36 6.14 3.42
CA GLY A 190 -9.74 7.47 3.36
C GLY A 190 -10.69 8.53 3.89
N SER A 191 -11.90 8.61 3.34
CA SER A 191 -12.93 9.56 3.76
C SER A 191 -13.22 9.49 5.26
N LEU A 192 -13.29 8.27 5.81
CA LEU A 192 -13.52 8.10 7.23
C LEU A 192 -12.33 8.54 8.10
N ILE A 193 -11.09 8.22 7.69
CA ILE A 193 -9.89 8.71 8.38
C ILE A 193 -9.87 10.25 8.39
N VAL A 194 -10.13 10.87 7.24
CA VAL A 194 -10.16 12.33 7.09
C VAL A 194 -11.23 12.95 7.97
N TRP A 195 -12.42 12.36 7.98
CA TRP A 195 -13.53 12.82 8.82
C TRP A 195 -13.19 12.77 10.32
N GLU A 196 -12.65 11.66 10.81
CA GLU A 196 -12.31 11.50 12.23
C GLU A 196 -11.06 12.31 12.64
N SER A 197 -10.20 12.66 11.67
CA SER A 197 -8.96 13.41 11.89
C SER A 197 -9.10 14.91 11.63
N ARG A 198 -10.32 15.44 11.51
CA ARG A 198 -10.57 16.88 11.31
C ARG A 198 -9.84 17.80 12.32
N PRO A 199 -9.76 17.47 13.62
CA PRO A 199 -8.99 18.30 14.56
C PRO A 199 -7.50 18.34 14.21
N LEU A 200 -6.93 17.22 13.76
CA LEU A 200 -5.53 17.12 13.33
C LEU A 200 -5.27 17.93 12.06
N LEU A 201 -6.25 18.00 11.15
CA LEU A 201 -6.18 18.85 9.95
C LEU A 201 -6.15 20.33 10.32
N ALA A 202 -6.97 20.75 11.28
CA ALA A 202 -7.00 22.13 11.74
C ALA A 202 -5.65 22.53 12.36
N ASP A 203 -5.08 21.70 13.24
CA ASP A 203 -3.76 21.94 13.82
C ASP A 203 -2.66 21.98 12.75
N PHE A 204 -2.65 21.04 11.81
CA PHE A 204 -1.64 20.98 10.76
C PHE A 204 -1.69 22.18 9.81
N LEU A 205 -2.88 22.69 9.48
CA LEU A 205 -3.06 23.82 8.57
C LEU A 205 -2.89 25.19 9.26
N TRP A 206 -3.05 25.27 10.58
CA TRP A 206 -3.16 26.54 11.30
C TRP A 206 -2.08 26.79 12.36
N THR A 207 -1.08 25.92 12.51
CA THR A 207 0.08 26.12 13.40
C THR A 207 1.19 26.99 12.79
N GLU A 208 0.84 28.14 12.19
CA GLU A 208 1.80 29.22 11.89
C GLU A 208 1.87 30.29 13.00
N GLY A 209 1.02 30.21 14.05
CA GLY A 209 0.84 31.32 15.00
C GLY A 209 1.75 31.37 16.23
N GLU A 210 2.38 30.26 16.65
CA GLU A 210 3.11 30.20 17.93
C GLU A 210 4.64 30.12 17.79
N ALA A 211 5.16 29.61 16.68
CA ALA A 211 6.61 29.50 16.45
C ALA A 211 7.30 30.87 16.27
N LEU A 212 6.55 31.91 15.86
CA LEU A 212 7.07 33.27 15.67
C LEU A 212 6.90 34.18 16.90
N LYS A 213 6.29 33.69 17.99
CA LYS A 213 6.06 34.48 19.22
C LYS A 213 7.05 34.19 20.35
N GLY A 214 7.96 33.22 20.17
CA GLY A 214 8.97 32.84 21.17
C GLY A 214 10.34 33.54 21.01
N THR A 215 10.45 34.55 20.15
CA THR A 215 11.69 35.31 19.90
C THR A 215 11.46 36.83 19.95
N GLN A 216 10.72 37.29 20.96
CA GLN A 216 10.73 38.70 21.38
C GLN A 216 11.10 38.81 22.86
#